data_AF-A0A821YXM3-F1
#
_entry.id   AF-A0A821YXM3-F1
#
_cell.length_a   1.000
_cell.length_b   1.000
_cell.length_c   1.000
_cell.angle_alpha   90.00
_cell.angle_beta   90.00
_cell.angle_gamma   90.00
#
_symmetry.space_group_name_H-M   'P 1'
#
loop_
_entity.id
_entity.type
_entity.pdbx_description
1 polymer ?
#
loop_
_entity_poly.entity_id
_entity_poly.type
_entity_poly.pdbx_seq_one_letter_code
_entity_poly.pdbx_strand_id
1 'polypeptide(L)'
;MSSSTAPKKITIVGSGNWGSTIAIHIGEKVRELKNQYDEKIMMWCKEETLEDGSKLTEVINKQHENTKYLPNEKIPDNVIALPDLSESVKDADILIFVIPHQFVKKTCDELKNKIKPTAFALTLIKVRNRK
;
A
#
# COMPACT_ATOMS: atom_id res chain seq x y z
N MET A 1 22.20 23.73 11.50
CA MET A 1 20.90 23.40 12.12
C MET A 1 20.31 22.25 11.33
N SER A 2 20.23 21.04 11.90
CA SER A 2 19.59 19.90 11.25
C SER A 2 18.09 20.17 11.26
N SER A 3 17.49 20.55 10.12
CA SER A 3 16.03 20.61 10.04
C SER A 3 15.54 19.17 10.14
N SER A 4 14.97 18.78 11.27
CA SER A 4 14.27 17.51 11.38
C SER A 4 13.05 17.57 10.46
N THR A 5 13.20 17.11 9.22
CA THR A 5 12.06 16.92 8.32
C THR A 5 11.14 15.87 8.93
N ALA A 6 9.84 16.12 8.91
CA ALA A 6 8.86 15.14 9.42
C ALA A 6 9.08 13.76 8.75
N PRO A 7 8.84 12.65 9.47
CA PRO A 7 8.98 11.31 8.91
C PRO A 7 8.12 11.15 7.64
N LYS A 8 8.69 10.55 6.59
CA LYS A 8 8.00 10.40 5.30
C LYS A 8 6.91 9.34 5.37
N LYS A 9 5.74 9.64 4.84
CA LYS A 9 4.60 8.70 4.77
C LYS A 9 4.65 7.85 3.52
N ILE A 10 4.45 6.54 3.69
CA ILE A 10 4.46 5.56 2.59
C ILE A 10 3.05 4.99 2.40
N THR A 11 2.61 4.96 1.15
CA THR A 11 1.40 4.25 0.72
C THR A 11 1.74 3.21 -0.34
N ILE A 12 1.27 1.98 -0.13
CA ILE A 12 1.30 0.89 -1.11
C ILE A 12 -0.03 0.90 -1.85
N VAL A 13 0.02 1.11 -3.16
CA VAL A 13 -1.15 1.12 -4.05
C VAL A 13 -1.28 -0.27 -4.67
N GLY A 14 -2.00 -1.15 -3.98
CA GLY A 14 -2.27 -2.53 -4.39
C GLY A 14 -2.07 -3.56 -3.28
N SER A 15 -2.97 -4.55 -3.22
CA SER A 15 -3.03 -5.57 -2.17
C SER A 15 -3.05 -7.02 -2.70
N GLY A 16 -2.60 -7.24 -3.95
CA GLY A 16 -2.42 -8.60 -4.47
C GLY A 16 -1.25 -9.30 -3.79
N ASN A 17 -0.93 -10.54 -4.21
CA ASN A 17 0.14 -11.35 -3.61
C ASN A 17 1.46 -10.55 -3.44
N TRP A 18 1.99 -9.98 -4.54
CA TRP A 18 3.20 -9.17 -4.51
C TRP A 18 3.05 -7.86 -3.71
N GLY A 19 1.84 -7.27 -3.70
CA GLY A 19 1.56 -6.09 -2.88
C GLY A 19 1.66 -6.40 -1.39
N SER A 20 1.11 -7.52 -0.96
CA SER A 20 1.21 -8.00 0.43
C SER A 20 2.65 -8.37 0.82
N THR A 21 3.42 -9.03 -0.06
CA THR A 21 4.84 -9.29 0.21
C THR A 21 5.64 -8.01 0.42
N ILE A 22 5.40 -6.99 -0.41
CA ILE A 22 6.05 -5.69 -0.28
C ILE A 22 5.59 -4.97 1.00
N ALA A 23 4.32 -5.10 1.37
CA ALA A 23 3.79 -4.55 2.61
C ALA A 23 4.46 -5.15 3.85
N ILE A 24 4.70 -6.46 3.85
CA ILE A 24 5.47 -7.15 4.91
C ILE A 24 6.85 -6.52 5.03
N HIS A 25 7.60 -6.52 3.92
CA HIS A 25 9.00 -6.09 3.95
C HIS A 25 9.16 -4.61 4.32
N ILE A 26 8.29 -3.74 3.82
CA ILE A 26 8.31 -2.31 4.16
C ILE A 26 7.87 -2.07 5.60
N GLY A 27 6.80 -2.74 6.05
CA GLY A 27 6.29 -2.63 7.42
C GLY A 27 7.36 -2.99 8.45
N GLU A 28 8.10 -4.08 8.21
CA GLU A 28 9.25 -4.48 9.04
C GLU A 28 10.38 -3.46 8.97
N LYS A 29 10.78 -3.06 7.75
CA LYS A 29 11.96 -2.21 7.56
C LYS A 29 11.79 -0.81 8.16
N VAL A 30 10.59 -0.24 8.09
CA VAL A 30 10.31 1.10 8.63
C VAL A 30 10.49 1.16 10.14
N ARG A 31 10.21 0.08 10.86
CA ARG A 31 10.45 -0.01 12.32
C ARG A 31 11.94 0.05 12.69
N GLU A 32 12.81 -0.43 11.80
CA GLU A 32 14.27 -0.33 11.97
C GLU A 32 14.78 1.09 11.67
N LEU A 33 14.17 1.78 10.69
CA LEU A 33 14.58 3.09 10.20
C LEU A 33 13.92 4.24 10.99
N LYS A 34 13.97 4.15 12.32
CA LYS A 34 13.32 5.09 13.26
C LYS A 34 13.56 6.55 12.88
N ASN A 35 12.50 7.36 12.93
CA ASN A 35 12.48 8.80 12.63
C ASN A 35 12.75 9.22 11.17
N GLN A 36 12.92 8.29 10.23
CA GLN A 36 13.01 8.62 8.80
C GLN A 36 11.65 8.49 8.08
N TYR A 37 10.84 7.52 8.50
CA TYR A 37 9.54 7.19 7.91
C TYR A 37 8.46 7.14 8.99
N ASP A 38 7.24 7.47 8.62
CA ASP A 38 6.07 7.27 9.47
C ASP A 38 5.91 5.77 9.73
N GLU A 39 5.68 5.39 10.98
CA GLU A 39 5.55 3.97 11.36
C GLU A 39 4.38 3.31 10.62
N LYS A 40 3.29 4.05 10.40
CA LYS A 40 2.10 3.53 9.73
C LYS A 40 2.31 3.51 8.22
N ILE A 41 2.10 2.33 7.64
CA ILE A 41 2.12 2.11 6.20
C ILE A 41 0.69 1.93 5.73
N MET A 42 0.21 2.81 4.87
CA MET A 42 -1.11 2.64 4.26
C MET A 42 -1.01 1.66 3.11
N MET A 43 -1.94 0.72 3.01
CA MET A 43 -2.06 -0.19 1.87
C MET A 43 -3.46 -0.06 1.28
N TRP A 44 -3.56 0.46 0.05
CA TRP A 44 -4.82 0.41 -0.67
C TRP A 44 -5.16 -1.02 -1.04
N CYS A 45 -6.28 -1.49 -0.51
CA CYS A 45 -6.85 -2.78 -0.81
C CYS A 45 -8.23 -2.56 -1.41
N LYS A 46 -8.36 -2.77 -2.73
CA LYS A 46 -9.67 -2.68 -3.38
C LYS A 46 -10.63 -3.63 -2.66
N GLU A 47 -11.73 -3.09 -2.14
CA GLU A 47 -12.60 -3.86 -1.26
C GLU A 47 -13.20 -5.07 -1.97
N GLU A 48 -13.18 -6.20 -1.28
CA GLU A 48 -13.74 -7.46 -1.73
C GLU A 48 -14.42 -8.16 -0.55
N THR A 49 -15.55 -8.80 -0.81
CA THR A 49 -16.23 -9.67 0.15
C THR A 49 -15.69 -11.09 0.00
N LEU A 50 -15.22 -11.68 1.09
CA LEU A 50 -14.76 -13.06 1.15
C LEU A 50 -15.94 -14.04 1.20
N GLU A 51 -15.66 -15.34 1.09
CA GLU A 51 -16.68 -16.40 1.07
C GLU A 51 -17.52 -16.44 2.35
N ASP A 52 -16.94 -16.04 3.49
CA ASP A 52 -17.63 -15.95 4.79
C ASP A 52 -18.41 -14.64 5.00
N GLY A 53 -18.46 -13.77 3.98
CA GLY A 53 -19.13 -12.48 4.02
C GLY A 53 -18.32 -11.34 4.64
N SER A 54 -17.11 -11.61 5.16
CA SER A 54 -16.23 -10.58 5.70
C SER A 54 -15.62 -9.71 4.60
N LYS A 55 -15.21 -8.48 4.94
CA LYS A 55 -14.46 -7.60 4.03
C LYS A 55 -12.98 -7.89 4.12
N LEU A 56 -12.30 -7.97 2.98
CA LEU A 56 -10.87 -8.26 2.91
C LEU A 56 -10.03 -7.24 3.71
N THR A 57 -10.37 -5.95 3.67
CA THR A 57 -9.68 -4.93 4.47
C THR A 57 -9.78 -5.18 5.98
N GLU A 58 -10.97 -5.53 6.46
CA GLU A 58 -11.23 -5.85 7.87
C GLU A 58 -10.48 -7.11 8.30
N VAL A 59 -10.43 -8.14 7.44
CA VAL A 59 -9.65 -9.36 7.68
C VAL A 59 -8.17 -9.06 7.78
N ILE A 60 -7.60 -8.29 6.84
CA ILE A 60 -6.18 -7.91 6.89
C ILE A 60 -5.87 -7.14 8.17
N ASN A 61 -6.68 -6.14 8.53
CA ASN A 61 -6.44 -5.32 9.71
C ASN A 61 -6.63 -6.07 11.03
N LYS A 62 -7.51 -7.08 11.09
CA LYS A 62 -7.78 -7.86 12.31
C LYS A 62 -6.84 -9.05 12.47
N GLN A 63 -6.58 -9.77 11.38
CA GLN A 63 -5.82 -11.02 11.39
C GLN A 63 -4.35 -10.84 11.00
N HIS A 64 -4.01 -9.63 10.53
CA HIS A 64 -2.67 -9.29 10.07
C HIS A 64 -2.22 -10.26 8.97
N GLU A 65 -3.11 -10.54 8.02
CA GLU A 65 -2.92 -11.54 6.98
C GLU A 65 -3.86 -11.28 5.79
N ASN A 66 -3.33 -11.40 4.58
CA ASN A 66 -4.15 -11.38 3.37
C ASN A 66 -4.52 -12.80 2.97
N THR A 67 -5.55 -13.35 3.63
CA THR A 67 -5.98 -14.74 3.49
C THR A 67 -6.35 -15.13 2.06
N LYS A 68 -6.70 -14.16 1.21
CA LYS A 68 -7.05 -14.38 -0.20
C LYS A 68 -5.84 -14.42 -1.13
N TYR A 69 -4.91 -13.47 -0.98
CA TYR A 69 -3.83 -13.28 -1.97
C TYR A 69 -2.45 -13.72 -1.49
N LEU A 70 -2.23 -13.82 -0.18
CA LEU A 70 -0.98 -14.28 0.42
C LEU A 70 -1.27 -15.02 1.75
N PRO A 71 -1.92 -16.20 1.70
CA PRO A 71 -2.29 -16.94 2.89
C PRO A 71 -1.06 -17.46 3.65
N ASN A 72 -1.19 -17.57 4.97
CA ASN A 72 -0.19 -18.03 5.93
C ASN A 72 1.01 -17.09 6.17
N GLU A 73 1.03 -15.90 5.58
CA GLU A 73 2.07 -14.90 5.81
C GLU A 73 1.54 -13.74 6.66
N LYS A 74 2.26 -13.39 7.73
CA LYS A 74 1.85 -12.31 8.64
C LYS A 74 2.32 -10.95 8.16
N ILE A 75 1.36 -10.05 8.00
CA ILE A 75 1.55 -8.64 7.69
C ILE A 75 1.79 -7.88 9.01
N PRO A 76 2.86 -7.08 9.14
CA PRO A 76 3.10 -6.27 10.34
C PRO A 76 1.90 -5.38 10.71
N ASP A 77 1.61 -5.23 12.01
CA ASP A 77 0.43 -4.50 12.49
C ASP A 77 0.43 -2.99 12.18
N ASN A 78 1.59 -2.44 11.81
CA ASN A 78 1.73 -1.07 11.36
C ASN A 78 1.33 -0.88 9.89
N VAL A 79 1.00 -1.95 9.16
CA VAL A 79 0.39 -1.88 7.83
C VAL A 79 -1.13 -1.84 7.97
N ILE A 80 -1.74 -0.77 7.48
CA ILE A 80 -3.18 -0.53 7.57
C ILE A 80 -3.82 -0.64 6.19
N ALA A 81 -4.69 -1.63 6.00
CA ALA A 81 -5.46 -1.81 4.77
C ALA A 81 -6.65 -0.85 4.72
N LEU A 82 -6.79 -0.11 3.63
CA LEU A 82 -7.89 0.84 3.40
C LEU A 82 -8.59 0.55 2.06
N PRO A 83 -9.94 0.58 2.03
CA PRO A 83 -10.71 0.34 0.81
C PRO A 83 -10.70 1.53 -0.16
N ASP A 84 -10.67 2.75 0.40
CA ASP A 84 -10.72 3.98 -0.38
C ASP A 84 -9.31 4.39 -0.85
N LEU A 85 -9.16 4.54 -2.17
CA LEU A 85 -7.88 4.90 -2.77
C LEU A 85 -7.46 6.31 -2.34
N SER A 86 -8.39 7.26 -2.27
CA SER A 86 -8.10 8.67 -1.95
C SER A 86 -7.61 8.83 -0.51
N GLU A 87 -8.25 8.13 0.42
CA GLU A 87 -7.87 8.08 1.82
C GLU A 87 -6.49 7.42 1.99
N SER A 88 -6.25 6.31 1.28
CA SER A 88 -4.99 5.58 1.39
C SER A 88 -3.77 6.40 0.98
N VAL A 89 -3.90 7.30 0.01
CA VAL A 89 -2.81 8.16 -0.48
C VAL A 89 -2.74 9.52 0.21
N LYS A 90 -3.65 9.80 1.15
CA LYS A 90 -3.75 11.09 1.81
C LYS A 90 -2.44 11.40 2.52
N ASP A 91 -1.84 12.53 2.16
CA ASP A 91 -0.55 12.99 2.66
C ASP A 91 0.64 12.03 2.40
N ALA A 92 0.51 11.07 1.49
CA ALA A 92 1.62 10.18 1.14
C ALA A 92 2.77 10.96 0.48
N ASP A 93 3.99 10.78 0.98
CA ASP A 93 5.21 11.31 0.37
C ASP A 93 5.80 10.33 -0.65
N ILE A 94 5.50 9.03 -0.47
CA ILE A 94 5.97 7.93 -1.30
C ILE A 94 4.79 7.05 -1.67
N LEU A 95 4.56 6.86 -2.97
CA LEU A 95 3.55 5.93 -3.48
C LEU A 95 4.22 4.74 -4.18
N ILE A 96 3.88 3.52 -3.78
CA ILE A 96 4.41 2.30 -4.38
C ILE A 96 3.31 1.60 -5.15
N PHE A 97 3.34 1.70 -6.47
CA PHE A 97 2.34 1.09 -7.35
C PHE A 97 2.65 -0.38 -7.58
N VAL A 98 1.73 -1.24 -7.15
CA VAL A 98 1.82 -2.71 -7.24
C VAL A 98 0.47 -3.31 -7.59
N ILE A 99 -0.11 -2.80 -8.68
CA ILE A 99 -1.38 -3.27 -9.25
C ILE A 99 -1.16 -3.96 -10.60
N PRO A 100 -2.10 -4.83 -11.02
CA PRO A 100 -2.14 -5.31 -12.39
C PRO A 100 -2.14 -4.15 -13.41
N HIS A 101 -1.33 -4.27 -14.46
CA HIS A 101 -1.09 -3.20 -15.43
C HIS A 101 -2.37 -2.62 -16.05
N GLN A 102 -3.40 -3.45 -16.25
CA GLN A 102 -4.69 -3.04 -16.79
C GLN A 102 -5.43 -2.02 -15.93
N PHE A 103 -5.09 -1.90 -14.64
CA PHE A 103 -5.73 -0.96 -13.71
C PHE A 103 -4.98 0.37 -13.56
N VAL A 104 -3.73 0.47 -14.05
CA VAL A 104 -2.88 1.65 -13.86
C VAL A 104 -3.56 2.94 -14.31
N LYS A 105 -4.08 2.96 -15.54
CA LYS A 105 -4.73 4.16 -16.09
C LYS A 105 -5.88 4.64 -15.19
N LYS A 106 -6.79 3.73 -14.84
CA LYS A 106 -7.94 4.04 -13.98
C LYS A 106 -7.50 4.56 -12.61
N THR A 107 -6.51 3.91 -11.99
CA THR A 107 -5.97 4.32 -10.69
C THR A 107 -5.33 5.71 -10.78
N CYS A 108 -4.56 6.01 -11.82
CA CYS A 108 -3.98 7.34 -12.02
C CYS A 108 -5.05 8.42 -12.26
N ASP A 109 -6.09 8.12 -13.04
CA ASP A 109 -7.21 9.03 -13.28
C ASP A 109 -7.93 9.37 -11.97
N GLU A 110 -8.14 8.38 -11.09
CA GLU A 110 -8.77 8.55 -9.78
C GLU A 110 -7.91 9.34 -8.79
N LEU A 111 -6.59 9.24 -8.89
CA LEU A 111 -5.62 9.94 -8.03
C LEU A 111 -5.34 11.39 -8.46
N LYS A 112 -5.89 11.82 -9.60
CA LYS A 112 -5.69 13.17 -10.13
C LYS A 112 -6.10 14.21 -9.08
N ASN A 113 -5.17 15.13 -8.77
CA ASN A 113 -5.32 16.18 -7.76
C ASN A 113 -5.48 15.69 -6.30
N LYS A 114 -5.20 14.43 -5.99
CA LYS A 114 -5.32 13.86 -4.63
C LYS A 114 -3.97 13.52 -3.98
N ILE A 115 -2.87 13.69 -4.71
CA ILE A 115 -1.51 13.41 -4.25
C ILE A 115 -0.77 14.71 -3.97
N LYS A 116 0.18 14.69 -3.03
CA LYS A 116 1.07 15.82 -2.78
C LYS A 116 1.86 16.15 -4.06
N PRO A 117 2.03 17.43 -4.43
CA PRO A 117 2.90 17.82 -5.55
C PRO A 117 4.36 17.38 -5.38
N THR A 118 4.81 17.17 -4.14
CA THR A 118 6.16 16.74 -3.78
C THR A 118 6.29 15.22 -3.63
N ALA A 119 5.20 14.46 -3.78
CA ALA A 119 5.26 13.01 -3.68
C ALA A 119 6.04 12.43 -4.85
N PHE A 120 6.77 11.34 -4.61
CA PHE A 120 7.35 10.54 -5.69
C PHE A 120 6.72 9.16 -5.72
N ALA A 121 6.63 8.60 -6.92
CA ALA A 121 6.05 7.29 -7.18
C ALA A 121 7.14 6.29 -7.60
N LEU A 122 7.09 5.09 -7.03
CA LEU A 122 7.83 3.92 -7.45
C LEU A 122 6.83 2.90 -8.03
N THR A 123 7.21 2.18 -9.08
CA THR A 123 6.37 1.13 -9.65
C THR A 123 7.07 -0.22 -9.60
N LEU A 124 6.32 -1.25 -9.18
CA LEU A 124 6.71 -2.66 -9.22
C LEU A 124 5.89 -3.43 -10.26
N ILE A 125 5.22 -2.71 -11.16
CA ILE A 125 4.33 -3.28 -12.18
C ILE A 125 5.16 -3.76 -13.36
N LYS A 126 4.99 -5.03 -13.73
CA LYS A 126 5.62 -5.64 -14.90
C LYS A 126 4.60 -5.81 -16.03
N VAL A 127 4.99 -5.43 -17.24
CA VAL A 127 4.20 -5.66 -18.44
C VAL A 127 4.95 -6.66 -19.31
N ARG A 128 4.26 -7.69 -19.80
CA ARG A 128 4.82 -8.60 -20.79
C ARG A 128 4.82 -7.89 -22.14
N ASN A 129 6.00 -7.70 -22.72
CA ASN A 129 6.12 -7.22 -24.09
C ASN A 129 5.61 -8.34 -25.02
N ARG A 130 4.47 -8.13 -25.68
CA ARG A 130 4.01 -9.02 -26.74
C ARG A 130 4.68 -8.54 -28.02
N LYS A 131 5.68 -9.30 -28.49
CA LYS A 131 6.16 -9.21 -29.87
C LYS A 131 5.07 -9.73 -30.81
#